data_AF-A0A2N3AV73-F1
#
_entry.id   AF-A0A2N3AV73-F1
#
_cell.length_a   1.000
_cell.length_b   1.000
_cell.length_c   1.000
_cell.angle_alpha   90.00
_cell.angle_beta   90.00
_cell.angle_gamma   90.00
#
_symmetry.space_group_name_H-M   'P 1'
#
loop_
_entity.id
_entity.type
_entity.pdbx_description
1 polymer ?
#
loop_
_entity_poly.entity_id
_entity_poly.type
_entity_poly.pdbx_seq_one_letter_code
_entity_poly.pdbx_strand_id
1 'polypeptide(L)' 'MSELHASDADRAACREAIKVGSKSFFAASRLLPARVREPAYALYAFCRLADDAVDLSQGKQAALVRLRSERGAAFGM' A
#
# COMPACT_ATOMS: atom_id res chain seq x y z
N MET A 1 25.56 18.92 -7.71
CA MET A 1 24.66 18.18 -6.81
C MET A 1 23.68 17.47 -7.72
N SER A 2 23.95 16.21 -8.08
CA SER A 2 23.11 15.48 -9.04
C SER A 2 21.78 15.16 -8.35
N GLU A 3 20.69 15.79 -8.79
CA GLU A 3 19.35 15.46 -8.30
C GLU A 3 19.06 13.99 -8.62
N LEU A 4 18.78 13.18 -7.58
CA LEU A 4 18.20 11.85 -7.75
C LEU A 4 16.75 12.03 -8.22
N HIS A 5 16.56 12.22 -9.51
CA HIS A 5 15.24 12.18 -10.12
C HIS A 5 14.87 10.73 -10.45
N ALA A 6 13.63 10.36 -10.15
CA ALA A 6 13.07 9.06 -10.53
C ALA A 6 13.18 8.90 -12.05
N SER A 7 13.67 7.73 -12.51
CA SER A 7 13.77 7.45 -13.93
C SER A 7 12.39 7.34 -14.58
N ASP A 8 12.32 7.42 -15.90
CA ASP A 8 11.05 7.20 -16.61
C ASP A 8 10.49 5.80 -16.37
N ALA A 9 11.36 4.80 -16.15
CA ALA A 9 10.95 3.46 -15.75
C ALA A 9 10.29 3.45 -14.37
N ASP A 10 10.84 4.21 -13.40
CA ASP A 10 10.26 4.32 -12.05
C ASP A 10 8.89 5.02 -12.08
N ARG A 11 8.76 6.08 -12.89
CA ARG A 11 7.49 6.80 -13.09
C ARG A 11 6.43 5.90 -13.74
N ALA A 12 6.83 5.11 -14.73
CA ALA A 12 5.95 4.13 -15.36
C ALA A 12 5.51 3.03 -14.37
N ALA A 13 6.44 2.51 -13.56
CA ALA A 13 6.13 1.53 -12.53
C ALA A 13 5.12 2.08 -11.50
N CYS A 14 5.32 3.30 -11.01
CA CYS A 14 4.37 3.96 -10.10
C CYS A 14 2.97 4.14 -10.73
N ARG A 15 2.93 4.45 -12.03
CA ARG A 15 1.68 4.60 -12.78
C ARG A 15 0.93 3.29 -12.94
N GLU A 16 1.63 2.18 -13.15
CA GLU A 16 1.01 0.86 -13.21
C GLU A 16 0.57 0.37 -11.81
N ALA A 17 1.37 0.63 -10.77
CA ALA A 17 1.03 0.28 -9.40
C ALA A 17 -0.34 0.85 -8.97
N ILE A 18 -0.62 2.12 -9.29
CA ILE A 18 -1.91 2.74 -8.94
C ILE A 18 -3.10 2.24 -9.77
N LYS A 19 -2.87 1.91 -11.05
CA LYS A 19 -3.92 1.35 -11.91
C LYS A 19 -4.41 0.00 -11.40
N VAL A 20 -3.48 -0.83 -10.93
CA VAL A 20 -3.76 -2.18 -10.42
C VAL A 20 -4.24 -2.12 -8.97
N GLY A 21 -3.59 -1.31 -8.13
CA GLY A 21 -3.86 -1.26 -6.69
C GLY A 21 -5.15 -0.54 -6.30
N SER A 22 -5.59 0.47 -7.06
CA SER A 22 -6.85 1.19 -6.77
C SER A 22 -7.42 1.95 -7.96
N LYS A 23 -8.44 1.35 -8.60
CA LYS A 23 -9.17 1.97 -9.73
C LYS A 23 -9.80 3.32 -9.35
N SER A 24 -10.33 3.44 -8.12
CA SER A 24 -10.95 4.67 -7.63
C SER A 24 -9.93 5.78 -7.42
N PHE A 25 -8.76 5.47 -6.83
CA PHE A 25 -7.71 6.46 -6.64
C PHE A 25 -7.07 6.86 -7.97
N PHE A 26 -6.88 5.91 -8.88
CA PHE A 26 -6.45 6.20 -10.25
C PHE A 26 -7.43 7.13 -10.96
N ALA A 27 -8.74 6.89 -10.86
CA ALA A 27 -9.74 7.78 -11.44
C ALA A 27 -9.69 9.19 -10.81
N ALA A 28 -9.61 9.30 -9.48
CA ALA A 28 -9.53 10.57 -8.76
C ALA A 28 -8.25 11.36 -9.14
N SER A 29 -7.13 10.67 -9.33
CA SER A 29 -5.86 11.29 -9.73
C SER A 29 -5.93 11.99 -11.09
N ARG A 30 -6.87 11.59 -11.97
CA ARG A 30 -7.08 12.23 -13.28
C ARG A 30 -7.65 13.64 -13.16
N LEU A 31 -8.27 13.98 -12.04
CA LEU A 31 -8.74 15.33 -11.73
C LEU A 31 -7.57 16.27 -11.38
N LEU A 32 -6.41 15.73 -10.99
CA LEU A 32 -5.24 16.54 -10.67
C LEU A 32 -4.55 17.06 -11.95
N PRO A 33 -3.97 18.27 -11.92
CA PRO A 33 -3.10 18.75 -12.98
C PRO A 33 -1.91 17.80 -13.21
N ALA A 34 -1.44 17.71 -14.46
CA ALA A 34 -0.39 16.76 -14.86
C ALA A 34 0.88 16.84 -13.98
N ARG A 35 1.28 18.05 -13.58
CA ARG A 35 2.44 18.31 -12.71
C ARG A 35 2.34 17.69 -11.30
N VAL A 36 1.13 17.46 -10.81
CA VAL A 36 0.87 16.91 -9.45
C VAL A 36 0.52 15.43 -9.53
N ARG A 37 -0.07 15.01 -10.65
CA ARG A 37 -0.55 13.64 -10.87
C ARG A 37 0.56 12.59 -10.76
N GLU A 38 1.74 12.87 -11.32
CA GLU A 38 2.83 11.90 -11.24
C GLU A 38 3.47 11.76 -9.86
N PRO A 39 3.79 12.86 -9.13
CA PRO A 39 4.19 12.75 -7.74
C PRO A 39 3.15 12.00 -6.89
N ALA A 40 1.85 12.17 -7.17
CA ALA A 40 0.80 11.43 -6.48
C ALA A 40 0.85 9.92 -6.74
N TYR A 41 1.29 9.47 -7.93
CA TYR A 41 1.50 8.05 -8.21
C TYR A 41 2.65 7.46 -7.40
N ALA A 42 3.75 8.20 -7.28
CA ALA A 42 4.89 7.78 -6.48
C ALA A 42 4.51 7.64 -4.99
N LEU A 43 3.78 8.62 -4.46
CA LEU A 43 3.26 8.57 -3.09
C LEU A 43 2.33 7.37 -2.88
N TYR A 44 1.42 7.12 -3.83
CA TYR A 44 0.55 5.96 -3.79
C TYR A 44 1.35 4.64 -3.78
N ALA A 45 2.34 4.51 -4.67
CA ALA A 45 3.16 3.31 -4.76
C ALA A 45 3.93 3.04 -3.45
N PHE A 46 4.47 4.09 -2.82
CA PHE A 46 5.11 3.99 -1.51
C PHE A 46 4.15 3.52 -0.42
N CYS A 47 2.99 4.16 -0.29
CA CYS A 47 1.99 3.78 0.71
C CYS A 47 1.53 2.33 0.50
N ARG A 48 1.33 1.91 -0.76
CA ARG A 48 0.91 0.54 -1.07
C ARG A 48 1.97 -0.49 -0.69
N LEU A 49 3.24 -0.21 -0.96
CA LEU A 49 4.36 -1.06 -0.55
C LEU A 49 4.43 -1.19 0.97
N ALA A 50 4.23 -0.09 1.70
CA ALA A 50 4.20 -0.09 3.16
C ALA A 50 3.02 -0.89 3.71
N ASP A 51 1.81 -0.70 3.17
CA ASP A 51 0.63 -1.45 3.56
C ASP A 51 0.80 -2.94 3.28
N ASP A 52 1.28 -3.32 2.09
CA ASP A 52 1.52 -4.72 1.74
C ASP A 52 2.58 -5.35 2.69
N ALA A 53 3.63 -4.61 3.06
CA ALA A 53 4.63 -5.09 4.02
C ALA A 53 4.02 -5.31 5.43
N VAL A 54 3.09 -4.44 5.86
CA VAL A 54 2.39 -4.57 7.14
C VAL A 54 1.33 -5.68 7.09
N ASP A 55 0.58 -5.81 6.00
CA ASP A 55 -0.47 -6.83 5.83
C ASP A 55 0.12 -8.23 5.68
N LEU A 56 1.19 -8.38 4.90
CA LEU A 56 1.92 -9.64 4.75
C LEU A 56 2.68 -10.04 6.01
N SER A 57 2.97 -9.09 6.92
CA SER A 57 3.65 -9.41 8.17
C SER A 57 2.83 -10.31 9.10
N GLN A 58 1.54 -10.59 8.81
CA GLN A 58 0.64 -11.66 9.31
C GLN A 58 0.71 -12.14 10.78
N GLY A 59 1.50 -11.51 11.64
CA GLY A 59 1.61 -11.82 13.06
C GLY A 59 0.35 -11.41 13.81
N LYS A 60 -0.48 -10.53 13.25
CA LYS A 60 -1.74 -10.09 13.88
C LYS A 60 -2.85 -11.14 13.80
N GLN A 61 -3.08 -11.79 12.65
CA GLN A 61 -4.15 -12.78 12.57
C GLN A 61 -3.78 -14.08 13.29
N ALA A 62 -2.56 -14.58 13.14
CA ALA A 62 -2.09 -15.74 13.88
C ALA A 62 -2.08 -15.50 15.41
N ALA A 63 -1.65 -14.31 15.87
CA ALA A 63 -1.71 -13.96 17.29
C ALA A 63 -3.15 -13.80 17.79
N LEU A 64 -4.07 -13.22 17.01
CA LEU A 64 -5.48 -13.11 17.39
C LEU A 64 -6.19 -14.47 17.46
N VAL A 65 -5.90 -15.39 16.53
CA VAL A 65 -6.42 -16.77 16.57
C VAL A 65 -5.89 -17.49 17.81
N ARG A 66 -4.58 -17.39 18.08
CA ARG A 66 -3.97 -17.97 19.28
C ARG A 66 -4.56 -17.40 20.57
N LEU A 67 -4.72 -16.07 20.66
CA LEU A 67 -5.31 -15.41 21.83
C LEU A 67 -6.79 -15.78 22.04
N ARG A 68 -7.55 -16.00 20.96
CA ARG A 68 -8.94 -16.51 21.04
C ARG A 68 -8.99 -17.96 21.50
N SER A 69 -8.10 -18.82 21.00
CA SER A 69 -8.01 -20.22 21.42
C SER A 69 -7.58 -20.35 22.89
N GLU A 70 -6.63 -19.53 23.35
CA GLU A 70 -6.21 -19.49 24.76
C GLU A 70 -7.30 -18.91 25.68
N ARG A 71 -8.05 -17.87 25.25
CA ARG A 71 -9.20 -17.35 26.01
C ARG A 71 -10.37 -18.33 26.12
N GLY A 72 -10.63 -19.14 25.10
CA GLY A 72 -11.66 -20.18 25.16
C GLY A 72 -11.35 -21.26 26.19
N ALA A 73 -10.09 -21.69 26.28
CA ALA A 73 -9.64 -22.67 27.27
C ALA A 73 -9.66 -22.11 28.72
N ALA A 74 -9.46 -20.80 28.90
CA ALA A 74 -9.47 -20.16 30.22
C ALA A 74 -10.87 -19.80 30.74
N PHE A 75 -11.90 -19.68 29.88
CA PHE A 75 -13.25 -19.24 30.25
C PHE A 75 -14.37 -20.26 30.06
N GLY A 76 -14.07 -21.51 29.66
CA GLY A 76 -14.96 -22.67 29.84
C GLY A 76 -16.41 -22.49 29.38
N MET A 77 -16.66 -22.77 28.10
CA MET A 77 -17.89 -23.43 27.63
C MET A 77 -17.51 -24.49 26.60
#